data_AF-A0A0C3D412-F1
#
_entry.id   AF-A0A0C3D412-F1
#
_cell.length_a   1.000
_cell.length_b   1.000
_cell.length_c   1.000
_cell.angle_alpha   90.00
_cell.angle_beta   90.00
_cell.angle_gamma   90.00
#
_symmetry.space_group_name_H-M   'P 1'
#
loop_
_entity.id
_entity.type
_entity.pdbx_description
1 polymer ?
#
loop_
_entity_poly.entity_id
_entity_poly.type
_entity_poly.pdbx_seq_one_letter_code
_entity_poly.pdbx_strand_id
1 'polypeptide(L)'
;MPETLKRKPRDPPKTMSAKRRKIGAGADLPCTSAQLPKTSSRPNLTLSDWITVYSYADSHPDCTQADIVQHFSTLATGALIFDQSTLSCKL
;
A
#
# COMPACT_ATOMS: atom_id res chain seq x y z
N MET A 1 -12.41 44.58 4.77
CA MET A 1 -11.10 44.30 5.38
C MET A 1 -11.17 42.92 6.03
N PRO A 2 -10.52 41.87 5.51
CA PRO A 2 -10.42 40.62 6.26
C PRO A 2 -9.17 40.66 7.15
N GLU A 3 -9.37 40.70 8.47
CA GLU A 3 -8.30 40.53 9.45
C GLU A 3 -7.88 39.06 9.53
N THR A 4 -6.64 38.77 9.17
CA THR A 4 -6.06 37.44 9.36
C THR A 4 -5.63 37.27 10.82
N LEU A 5 -6.39 36.49 11.59
CA LEU A 5 -5.95 36.03 12.93
C LEU A 5 -4.76 35.07 12.77
N LYS A 6 -3.55 35.62 12.81
CA LYS A 6 -2.27 34.90 12.85
C LYS A 6 -2.25 33.95 14.06
N ARG A 7 -2.23 32.64 13.80
CA ARG A 7 -1.98 31.64 14.84
C ARG A 7 -0.54 31.78 15.36
N LYS A 8 -0.34 31.65 16.67
CA LYS A 8 0.99 31.57 17.30
C LYS A 8 1.81 30.45 16.63
N PRO A 9 3.12 30.67 16.38
CA PRO A 9 4.01 29.59 15.95
C PRO A 9 3.94 28.44 16.95
N ARG A 10 3.62 27.23 16.48
CA ARG A 10 3.78 26.01 17.27
C ARG A 10 5.17 25.47 17.01
N ASP A 11 5.91 25.18 18.08
CA ASP A 11 7.16 24.42 17.96
C ASP A 11 6.87 23.05 17.32
N PRO A 12 7.69 22.62 16.35
CA PRO A 12 7.53 21.30 15.78
C PRO A 12 7.75 20.25 16.87
N PRO A 13 6.99 19.14 16.87
CA PRO A 13 7.25 18.05 17.80
C PRO A 13 8.69 17.57 17.61
N LYS A 14 9.41 17.41 18.73
CA LYS A 14 10.80 16.97 18.76
C LYS A 14 10.94 15.65 18.00
N THR A 15 11.59 15.68 16.84
CA THR A 15 11.89 14.49 16.05
C THR A 15 12.86 13.63 16.86
N MET A 16 12.34 12.57 17.49
CA MET A 16 13.17 11.52 18.03
C MET A 16 13.84 10.83 16.83
N SER A 17 15.14 11.03 16.63
CA SER A 17 15.90 10.24 15.68
C SER A 17 15.79 8.78 16.10
N ALA A 18 15.03 7.96 15.36
CA ALA A 18 14.98 6.53 15.58
C ALA A 18 16.40 5.98 15.41
N LYS A 19 17.05 5.63 16.53
CA LYS A 19 18.37 5.02 16.53
C LYS A 19 18.26 3.67 15.82
N ARG A 20 18.68 3.60 14.56
CA ARG A 20 18.83 2.35 13.81
C ARG A 20 19.81 1.47 14.60
N ARG A 21 19.28 0.49 15.34
CA ARG A 21 20.12 -0.52 15.98
C ARG A 21 20.74 -1.34 14.86
N LYS A 22 22.06 -1.24 14.68
CA LYS A 22 22.82 -2.25 13.95
C LYS A 22 22.65 -3.53 14.77
N ILE A 23 21.92 -4.51 14.24
CA ILE A 23 21.92 -5.86 14.80
C ILE A 23 23.33 -6.40 14.51
N GLY A 24 24.19 -6.32 15.52
CA GLY A 24 25.45 -7.02 15.52
C GLY A 24 25.16 -8.52 15.57
N ALA A 25 25.92 -9.29 14.81
CA ALA A 25 25.91 -10.75 14.87
C ALA A 25 26.18 -11.18 16.32
N GLY A 26 25.18 -11.79 16.95
CA GLY A 26 25.23 -12.32 18.31
C GLY A 26 24.01 -13.21 18.49
N ALA A 27 24.25 -14.44 18.95
CA ALA A 27 23.32 -15.55 18.99
C ALA A 27 22.01 -15.25 19.76
N ASP A 28 20.98 -16.03 19.41
CA ASP A 28 19.65 -16.13 20.03
C ASP A 28 18.62 -15.05 19.68
N LEU A 29 18.19 -15.05 18.42
CA LEU A 29 16.88 -14.53 18.01
C LEU A 29 15.99 -15.71 17.56
N PRO A 30 14.69 -15.75 17.93
CA PRO A 30 13.78 -16.74 17.37
C PRO A 30 13.79 -16.61 15.84
N CYS A 31 13.89 -17.74 15.15
CA CYS A 31 13.88 -17.80 13.69
C CYS A 31 12.50 -17.36 13.19
N THR A 32 12.31 -16.05 12.99
CA THR A 32 11.12 -15.52 12.34
C THR A 32 11.25 -15.85 10.86
N SER A 33 10.47 -16.81 10.37
CA SER A 33 10.40 -17.21 8.96
C SER A 33 9.87 -16.13 8.02
N ALA A 34 9.38 -15.01 8.57
CA ALA A 34 8.82 -13.91 7.80
C ALA A 34 9.93 -13.16 7.05
N GLN A 35 10.03 -13.44 5.75
CA GLN A 35 10.80 -12.63 4.83
C GLN A 35 10.13 -11.26 4.69
N LEU A 36 10.89 -10.17 4.89
CA LEU A 36 10.40 -8.85 4.51
C LEU A 36 10.13 -8.83 3.00
N PRO A 37 9.00 -8.28 2.55
CA PRO A 37 8.76 -8.09 1.13
C PRO A 37 9.91 -7.27 0.56
N LYS A 38 10.67 -7.85 -0.38
CA LYS A 38 11.64 -7.10 -1.17
C LYS A 38 10.84 -6.00 -1.85
N THR A 39 11.14 -4.76 -1.50
CA THR A 39 10.50 -3.58 -2.09
C THR A 39 10.95 -3.46 -3.55
N SER A 40 10.40 -4.29 -4.43
CA SER A 40 10.16 -3.82 -5.79
C SER A 40 9.14 -2.70 -5.63
N SER A 41 9.50 -1.51 -6.10
CA SER A 41 8.58 -0.38 -6.18
C SER A 41 7.36 -0.88 -6.95
N ARG A 42 6.28 -1.24 -6.23
CA ARG A 42 5.03 -1.62 -6.88
C ARG A 42 4.52 -0.34 -7.53
N PRO A 43 4.38 -0.29 -8.86
CA PRO A 43 3.77 0.87 -9.48
C PRO A 43 2.40 1.03 -8.84
N ASN A 44 2.18 2.16 -8.17
CA ASN A 44 0.88 2.45 -7.60
C ASN A 44 -0.10 2.53 -8.77
N LEU A 45 -1.11 1.66 -8.75
CA LEU A 45 -2.22 1.70 -9.70
C LEU A 45 -2.80 3.12 -9.74
N THR A 46 -3.09 3.59 -10.94
CA THR A 46 -3.66 4.92 -11.13
C THR A 46 -5.11 4.93 -10.66
N LEU A 47 -5.66 6.13 -10.43
CA LEU A 47 -7.08 6.27 -10.05
C LEU A 47 -8.01 5.67 -11.12
N SER A 48 -7.69 5.83 -12.40
CA SER A 48 -8.45 5.23 -13.51
C SER A 48 -8.44 3.71 -13.48
N ASP A 49 -7.30 3.11 -13.12
CA ASP A 49 -7.19 1.66 -12.98
C ASP A 49 -8.11 1.18 -11.85
N TRP A 50 -8.11 1.89 -10.71
CA TRP A 50 -9.00 1.57 -9.59
C TRP A 50 -10.48 1.67 -9.94
N ILE A 51 -10.90 2.72 -10.65
CA ILE A 51 -12.30 2.87 -11.09
C ILE A 51 -12.72 1.68 -11.97
N THR A 52 -11.81 1.22 -12.83
CA THR A 52 -12.06 0.06 -13.70
C THR A 52 -12.19 -1.22 -12.89
N VAL A 53 -11.31 -1.43 -11.90
CA VAL A 53 -11.35 -2.59 -11.00
C VAL A 53 -12.64 -2.62 -10.17
N TYR A 54 -13.09 -1.48 -9.63
CA TYR A 54 -14.37 -1.41 -8.90
C TYR A 54 -15.56 -1.70 -9.80
N SER A 55 -15.60 -1.11 -11.00
CA SER A 55 -16.69 -1.36 -11.96
C SER A 55 -16.77 -2.84 -12.36
N TYR A 56 -15.62 -3.51 -12.46
CA TYR A 56 -15.56 -4.95 -12.70
C TYR A 56 -16.06 -5.76 -11.50
N ALA A 57 -15.65 -5.41 -10.27
CA ALA A 57 -16.12 -6.08 -9.07
C ALA A 57 -17.64 -5.94 -8.88
N ASP A 58 -18.19 -4.75 -9.08
CA ASP A 58 -19.63 -4.47 -8.93
C ASP A 58 -20.49 -5.21 -9.97
N SER A 59 -19.96 -5.41 -11.18
CA SER A 59 -20.64 -6.17 -12.24
C SER A 59 -20.53 -7.69 -12.07
N HIS A 60 -19.62 -8.17 -11.22
CA HIS A 60 -19.35 -9.60 -11.00
C HIS A 60 -19.40 -9.97 -9.51
N PRO A 61 -20.57 -9.90 -8.85
CA PRO A 61 -20.71 -10.17 -7.42
C PRO A 61 -20.37 -11.61 -7.03
N ASP A 62 -20.44 -12.55 -7.98
CA ASP A 62 -20.14 -13.97 -7.76
C ASP A 62 -18.65 -14.31 -7.95
N CYS A 63 -17.85 -13.38 -8.49
CA CYS A 63 -16.43 -13.60 -8.69
C CYS A 63 -15.66 -13.45 -7.37
N THR A 64 -14.73 -14.36 -7.14
CA THR A 64 -13.84 -14.22 -5.99
C THR A 64 -12.81 -13.12 -6.24
N GLN A 65 -12.28 -12.57 -5.18
CA GLN A 65 -11.22 -11.56 -5.25
C GLN A 65 -9.95 -12.08 -5.97
N ALA A 66 -9.69 -13.39 -5.90
CA ALA A 66 -8.61 -14.04 -6.64
C ALA A 66 -8.89 -14.04 -8.15
N ASP A 67 -10.14 -14.30 -8.54
CA ASP A 67 -10.56 -14.28 -9.95
C ASP A 67 -10.44 -12.87 -10.54
N ILE A 68 -10.75 -11.83 -9.76
CA ILE A 68 -10.57 -10.44 -10.17
C ILE A 68 -9.09 -10.14 -10.43
N VAL A 69 -8.20 -10.51 -9.49
CA VAL A 69 -6.74 -10.33 -9.66
C VAL A 69 -6.24 -11.09 -10.90
N GLN A 70 -6.71 -12.32 -11.09
CA GLN A 70 -6.35 -13.15 -12.24
C GLN A 70 -6.83 -12.52 -13.55
N HIS A 71 -8.05 -12.01 -13.61
CA HIS A 71 -8.57 -11.32 -14.79
C HIS A 71 -7.67 -10.16 -15.21
N PHE A 72 -7.37 -9.24 -14.29
CA PHE A 72 -6.58 -8.05 -14.61
C PHE A 72 -5.08 -8.33 -14.89
N SER A 73 -4.55 -9.44 -14.37
CA SER A 73 -3.18 -9.87 -14.67
C SER A 73 -3.03 -10.54 -16.04
N THR A 74 -4.11 -11.07 -16.61
CA THR A 74 -4.09 -11.74 -17.94
C THR A 74 -4.37 -10.79 -19.11
N LEU A 75 -4.67 -9.51 -18.83
CA LEU A 75 -4.92 -8.51 -19.88
C LEU A 75 -3.66 -8.21 -20.70
N ALA A 76 -3.76 -8.32 -22.02
CA ALA A 76 -2.64 -8.12 -22.94
C ALA A 76 -2.15 -6.66 -23.01
N THR A 77 -2.99 -5.70 -22.62
CA THR A 77 -2.67 -4.26 -22.59
C THR A 77 -3.21 -3.67 -21.30
N GLY A 78 -2.36 -2.97 -20.55
CA GLY A 78 -2.75 -2.41 -19.26
C GLY A 78 -2.92 -3.47 -18.16
N ALA A 79 -2.14 -4.56 -18.20
CA ALA A 79 -2.11 -5.56 -17.13
C ALA A 79 -1.86 -4.87 -15.78
N LEU A 80 -2.80 -5.03 -14.86
CA LEU A 80 -2.70 -4.44 -13.54
C LEU A 80 -2.05 -5.45 -12.60
N ILE A 81 -0.91 -5.07 -12.01
CA ILE A 81 -0.19 -5.92 -11.06
C ILE A 81 -0.55 -5.46 -9.65
N PHE A 82 -1.50 -6.14 -9.04
CA PHE A 82 -1.84 -5.98 -7.63
C PHE A 82 -2.14 -7.35 -7.01
N ASP A 83 -2.07 -7.42 -5.69
CA ASP A 83 -2.39 -8.65 -4.98
C ASP A 83 -3.79 -8.58 -4.39
N GLN A 84 -4.28 -9.77 -3.99
CA GLN A 84 -5.51 -9.89 -3.24
C GLN A 84 -5.50 -8.96 -2.02
N SER A 85 -4.42 -8.88 -1.24
CA SER A 85 -4.39 -7.99 -0.06
C SER A 85 -4.70 -6.52 -0.38
N THR A 86 -4.29 -6.02 -1.55
CA THR A 86 -4.58 -4.66 -1.98
C THR A 86 -6.08 -4.47 -2.20
N LEU A 87 -6.77 -5.44 -2.81
CA LEU A 87 -8.22 -5.40 -2.95
C LEU A 87 -8.95 -5.46 -1.61
N SER A 88 -8.49 -6.27 -0.65
CA SER A 88 -9.18 -6.42 0.65
C SER A 88 -9.03 -5.20 1.56
N CYS A 89 -8.03 -4.35 1.30
CA CYS A 89 -7.87 -3.08 2.00
C CYS A 89 -8.68 -1.95 1.34
N LYS A 90 -9.31 -2.21 0.20
CA LYS A 90 -9.93 -1.20 -0.68
C LYS A 90 -11.42 -1.41 -0.82
N LEU A 91 -11.86 -2.66 -1.04
CA LEU A 91 -13.24 -3.11 -0.88
C LEU A 91 -13.64 -3.07 0.60
#